data_AF-A0A3C1ZK21-F1
#
_entry.id   AF-A0A3C1ZK21-F1
#
_cell.length_a   1.000
_cell.length_b   1.000
_cell.length_c   1.000
_cell.angle_alpha   90.00
_cell.angle_beta   90.00
_cell.angle_gamma   90.00
#
_symmetry.space_group_name_H-M   'P 1'
#
loop_
_entity.id
_entity.type
_entity.pdbx_description
1 polymer ?
#
loop_
_entity_poly.entity_id
_entity_poly.type
_entity_poly.pdbx_seq_one_letter_code
_entity_poly.pdbx_strand_id
1 'polypeptide(L)'
;MIAPMKKFVLVILDKDRFKAPLQLRKLGIAHVERFQASGESCAALEAELKKASAAKSILVSSKDKKVKPAAPGDGTIALRIDQIVRRHSEIQSRKDRLAARRKEAERIASWGDFDPELFKNLLASGLRLRLAEGSVGTSVDFDEALQYISLPAPKKKLRRIVIGEAGLPEGWEELRQPEIRLSLLKKEIERGEGDVGQLQAELASQTAELPAIDKEIRRLEAALAIVRLCSGMPAREELCYFSGFVPASEADLLRSEASAHGWALLLDEPSVEELPPTKIENPPAIRIIQPVFDFLGTVPGYREYDISPSFLVFFSLFFAMIFGDGGYGFLMFAGAVLAALSARRRGRKIPDFTRLLFVLSASTMLWGLLTGSWFALPVKSLPGFLRLGIIPAFSADNPGSGTNIKIFCFIIGALQLSIAHIKNIRRDFPNPKFIAQLGSLALVIGMFNAVLNLVVDASRFPLTSLALGLIGGGFLAVLSFGAWNGKFFSSLLEGVKGIIPTFLGTVSVFADIVSYIRLWAVSLAGVAISQTVNGMVANLVGDPAGRIIAFVVGLVAALGLILAGHGLNFLMTVLSVLVHGVRLNMLEFSSHLGMEWSGYAYDPLREIPGETDTQE
;
A
#
# COMPACT_ATOMS: atom_id res chain seq x y z
N MET A 1 17.08 -8.56 -16.36
CA MET A 1 17.16 -10.03 -16.42
C MET A 1 17.43 -10.54 -15.02
N ILE A 2 16.89 -11.70 -14.65
CA ILE A 2 17.21 -12.35 -13.37
C ILE A 2 18.65 -12.86 -13.42
N ALA A 3 19.47 -12.47 -12.45
CA ALA A 3 20.86 -12.90 -12.36
C ALA A 3 20.93 -14.37 -11.94
N PRO A 4 21.76 -15.22 -12.57
CA PRO A 4 21.91 -16.61 -12.16
C PRO A 4 22.49 -16.69 -10.75
N MET A 5 21.93 -17.57 -9.93
CA MET A 5 22.33 -17.80 -8.53
C MET A 5 22.98 -19.17 -8.39
N LYS A 6 23.99 -19.26 -7.52
CA LYS A 6 24.58 -20.51 -7.04
C LYS A 6 24.22 -20.71 -5.57
N LYS A 7 23.95 -21.96 -5.19
CA LYS A 7 23.84 -22.33 -3.78
C LYS A 7 25.25 -22.53 -3.25
N PHE A 8 25.51 -21.97 -2.07
CA PHE A 8 26.74 -22.23 -1.35
C PHE A 8 26.46 -22.94 -0.03
N VAL A 9 27.37 -23.82 0.37
CA VAL A 9 27.46 -24.36 1.73
C VAL A 9 28.84 -24.03 2.25
N LEU A 10 28.91 -23.29 3.34
CA LEU A 10 30.17 -22.92 3.97
C LEU A 10 30.32 -23.72 5.27
N VAL A 11 31.40 -24.47 5.38
CA VAL A 11 31.78 -25.21 6.59
C VAL A 11 32.95 -24.48 7.24
N ILE A 12 32.78 -24.13 8.52
CA ILE A 12 33.69 -23.35 9.32
C ILE A 12 33.98 -24.06 10.64
N LEU A 13 35.08 -23.69 11.30
CA LEU A 13 35.36 -24.13 12.66
C LEU A 13 34.48 -23.37 13.66
N ASP A 14 34.12 -24.00 14.78
CA ASP A 14 33.26 -23.39 15.81
C ASP A 14 33.85 -22.08 16.36
N LYS A 15 35.18 -21.98 16.46
CA LYS A 15 35.90 -20.76 16.84
C LYS A 15 35.62 -19.56 15.91
N ASP A 16 35.23 -19.83 14.67
CA ASP A 16 34.96 -18.82 13.64
C ASP A 16 33.46 -18.55 13.46
N ARG A 17 32.60 -19.14 14.30
CA ARG A 17 31.13 -19.00 14.26
C ARG A 17 30.65 -17.56 14.15
N PHE A 18 31.27 -16.64 14.89
CA PHE A 18 30.97 -15.20 14.81
C PHE A 18 31.79 -14.45 13.76
N LYS A 19 33.01 -14.89 13.47
CA LYS A 19 33.92 -14.19 12.53
C LYS A 19 33.48 -14.36 11.08
N ALA A 20 33.06 -15.56 10.68
CA ALA A 20 32.70 -15.84 9.30
C ALA A 20 31.49 -15.02 8.80
N PRO A 21 30.36 -14.94 9.52
CA PRO A 21 29.26 -14.05 9.15
C PRO A 21 29.68 -12.57 9.05
N LEU A 22 30.55 -12.08 9.93
CA LEU A 22 31.03 -10.69 9.90
C LEU A 22 31.88 -10.40 8.66
N GLN A 23 32.71 -11.35 8.22
CA GLN A 23 33.46 -11.19 6.96
C GLN A 23 32.57 -11.28 5.73
N LEU A 24 31.62 -12.22 5.69
CA LEU A 24 30.63 -12.27 4.61
C LEU A 24 29.78 -11.00 4.54
N ARG A 25 29.51 -10.39 5.69
CA ARG A 25 28.84 -9.10 5.79
C ARG A 25 29.63 -7.96 5.16
N LYS A 26 30.95 -7.94 5.34
CA LYS A 26 31.84 -6.97 4.67
C LYS A 26 31.84 -7.15 3.15
N LEU A 27 31.78 -8.39 2.69
CA LEU A 27 31.68 -8.70 1.26
C LEU A 27 30.34 -8.26 0.67
N GLY A 28 29.22 -8.44 1.38
CA GLY A 28 27.93 -7.96 0.90
C GLY A 28 27.30 -8.77 -0.24
N ILE A 29 27.76 -10.01 -0.46
CA ILE A 29 27.40 -10.87 -1.62
C ILE A 29 26.64 -12.15 -1.25
N ALA A 30 26.52 -12.48 0.03
CA ALA A 30 25.93 -13.75 0.46
C ALA A 30 24.52 -13.55 1.01
N HIS A 31 23.51 -14.11 0.34
CA HIS A 31 22.16 -14.22 0.91
C HIS A 31 22.09 -15.51 1.73
N VAL A 32 22.08 -15.39 3.05
CA VAL A 32 22.13 -16.54 3.95
C VAL A 32 20.71 -17.04 4.25
N GLU A 33 20.53 -18.36 4.26
CA GLU A 33 19.26 -18.97 4.66
C GLU A 33 18.94 -18.63 6.13
N ARG A 34 17.66 -18.44 6.42
CA ARG A 34 17.21 -18.06 7.76
C ARG A 34 17.16 -19.29 8.65
N PHE A 35 17.95 -19.30 9.72
CA PHE A 35 17.87 -20.31 10.75
C PHE A 35 16.90 -19.90 11.86
N GLN A 36 16.16 -20.87 12.41
CA GLN A 36 15.39 -20.65 13.64
C GLN A 36 16.39 -20.57 14.80
N ALA A 37 16.45 -19.40 15.44
CA ALA A 37 17.36 -19.15 16.54
C ALA A 37 16.67 -19.41 17.88
N SER A 38 17.45 -19.91 18.84
CA SER A 38 17.08 -19.97 20.25
C SER A 38 18.25 -19.45 21.09
N GLY A 39 17.97 -18.57 22.05
CA GLY A 39 18.99 -18.01 22.95
C GLY A 39 18.61 -16.67 23.60
N GLU A 40 19.19 -16.39 24.77
CA GLU A 40 18.93 -15.19 25.56
C GLU A 40 19.34 -13.89 24.84
N SER A 41 20.48 -13.90 24.12
CA SER A 41 20.95 -12.75 23.34
C SER A 41 20.01 -12.40 22.17
N CYS A 42 19.44 -13.40 21.52
CA CYS A 42 18.43 -13.20 20.46
C CYS A 42 17.15 -12.59 21.04
N ALA A 43 16.67 -13.10 22.18
CA ALA A 43 15.50 -12.56 22.86
C ALA A 43 15.69 -11.11 23.33
N ALA A 44 16.89 -10.76 23.81
CA ALA A 44 17.23 -9.40 24.21
C ALA A 44 17.17 -8.42 23.02
N LEU A 45 17.81 -8.77 21.89
CA LEU A 45 17.78 -7.94 20.68
C LEU A 45 16.38 -7.83 20.07
N GLU A 46 15.58 -8.90 20.10
CA GLU A 46 14.18 -8.85 19.67
C GLU A 46 13.34 -7.92 20.54
N ALA A 47 13.56 -7.92 21.86
CA ALA A 47 12.88 -7.01 22.78
C ALA A 47 13.27 -5.55 22.52
N GLU A 48 14.55 -5.26 22.28
CA GLU A 48 15.02 -3.91 21.91
C GLU A 48 14.43 -3.45 20.57
N LEU A 49 14.44 -4.32 19.55
CA LEU A 49 13.86 -4.03 18.24
C LEU A 49 12.35 -3.76 18.34
N LYS A 50 11.63 -4.53 19.16
CA LYS A 50 10.19 -4.33 19.42
C LYS A 50 9.93 -2.98 20.08
N LYS A 51 10.75 -2.59 21.08
CA LYS A 51 10.65 -1.27 21.73
C LYS A 51 10.92 -0.13 20.76
N ALA A 52 12.00 -0.23 19.97
CA ALA A 52 12.35 0.78 18.97
C ALA A 52 11.24 0.96 17.91
N SER A 53 10.69 -0.15 17.44
CA SER A 53 9.56 -0.17 16.50
C SER A 53 8.29 0.46 17.11
N ALA A 54 8.01 0.18 18.39
CA ALA A 54 6.91 0.80 19.11
C ALA A 54 7.09 2.32 19.24
N ALA A 55 8.30 2.79 19.61
CA ALA A 55 8.62 4.22 19.71
C ALA A 55 8.43 4.93 18.35
N LYS A 56 8.86 4.31 17.25
CA LYS A 56 8.63 4.82 15.89
C LYS A 56 7.13 4.98 15.60
N SER A 57 6.32 3.95 15.86
CA SER A 57 4.87 3.99 15.63
C SER A 57 4.19 5.09 16.47
N ILE A 58 4.61 5.26 17.72
CA ILE A 58 4.14 6.29 18.64
C ILE A 58 4.44 7.70 18.09
N LEU A 59 5.66 7.96 17.62
CA LEU A 59 6.02 9.27 17.05
C LEU A 59 5.30 9.56 15.72
N VAL A 60 5.16 8.55 14.85
CA VAL A 60 4.44 8.70 13.58
C VAL A 60 2.97 9.07 13.80
N SER A 61 2.31 8.42 14.76
CA SER A 61 0.91 8.71 15.12
C SER A 61 0.72 10.05 15.82
N SER A 62 1.77 10.59 16.45
CA SER A 62 1.72 11.84 17.21
C SER A 62 2.20 13.06 16.41
N LYS A 63 2.39 12.91 15.11
CA LYS A 63 2.88 13.98 14.23
C LYS A 63 1.82 15.07 14.04
N ASP A 64 2.04 16.22 14.67
CA ASP A 64 1.23 17.43 14.47
C ASP A 64 1.99 18.45 13.61
N LYS A 65 1.38 18.92 12.52
CA LYS A 65 1.96 19.94 11.63
C LYS A 65 2.13 21.30 12.31
N LYS A 66 1.41 21.56 13.42
CA LYS A 66 1.45 22.82 14.16
C LYS A 66 2.61 22.89 15.15
N VAL A 67 3.14 21.76 15.60
CA VAL A 67 4.25 21.69 16.57
C VAL A 67 5.58 21.62 15.82
N LYS A 68 6.49 22.54 16.11
CA LYS A 68 7.84 22.50 15.53
C LYS A 68 8.65 21.37 16.17
N PRO A 69 9.36 20.55 15.38
CA PRO A 69 10.28 19.55 15.91
C PRO A 69 11.38 20.22 16.73
N ALA A 70 11.66 19.70 17.92
CA ALA A 70 12.80 20.10 18.73
C ALA A 70 14.08 19.43 18.21
N ALA A 71 15.24 19.95 18.60
CA ALA A 71 16.51 19.29 18.32
C ALA A 71 16.55 17.89 18.99
N PRO A 72 17.35 16.95 18.47
CA PRO A 72 17.54 15.65 19.12
C PRO A 72 17.99 15.85 20.57
N GLY A 73 17.39 15.12 21.49
CA GLY A 73 17.73 15.18 22.91
C GLY A 73 19.09 14.56 23.20
N ASP A 74 19.70 14.98 24.31
CA ASP A 74 20.96 14.43 24.82
C ASP A 74 20.80 12.99 25.34
N GLY A 75 21.86 12.19 25.25
CA GLY A 75 21.91 10.80 25.74
C GLY A 75 21.87 9.73 24.64
N THR A 76 21.94 8.45 25.04
CA THR A 76 21.92 7.32 24.09
C THR A 76 20.57 7.17 23.41
N ILE A 77 20.55 6.65 22.17
CA ILE A 77 19.31 6.40 21.42
C ILE A 77 18.38 5.45 22.20
N ALA A 78 18.93 4.41 22.82
CA ALA A 78 18.17 3.45 23.62
C ALA A 78 17.40 4.12 24.78
N LEU A 79 18.04 5.07 25.50
CA LEU A 79 17.41 5.79 26.60
C LEU A 79 16.27 6.70 26.11
N ARG A 80 16.46 7.35 24.94
CA ARG A 80 15.43 8.17 24.31
C ARG A 80 14.23 7.32 23.83
N ILE A 81 14.47 6.13 23.28
CA ILE A 81 13.42 5.16 22.93
C ILE A 81 12.60 4.78 24.16
N ASP A 82 13.25 4.42 25.27
CA ASP A 82 12.57 4.07 26.52
C ASP A 82 11.75 5.25 27.07
N GLN A 83 12.27 6.49 26.99
CA GLN A 83 11.54 7.69 27.40
C GLN A 83 10.26 7.91 26.56
N ILE A 84 10.33 7.72 25.23
CA ILE A 84 9.17 7.86 24.35
C ILE A 84 8.07 6.84 24.72
N VAL A 85 8.45 5.57 24.90
CA VAL A 85 7.51 4.51 25.26
C VAL A 85 6.90 4.77 26.64
N ARG A 86 7.71 5.17 27.63
CA ARG A 86 7.22 5.53 28.97
C ARG A 86 6.27 6.71 28.93
N ARG A 87 6.61 7.79 28.23
CA ARG A 87 5.74 8.97 28.11
C ARG A 87 4.42 8.63 27.43
N HIS A 88 4.43 7.79 26.41
CA HIS A 88 3.19 7.30 25.80
C HIS A 88 2.33 6.51 26.80
N SER A 89 2.93 5.61 27.58
CA SER A 89 2.21 4.87 28.62
C SER A 89 1.62 5.79 29.70
N GLU A 90 2.32 6.86 30.08
CA GLU A 90 1.81 7.87 31.01
C GLU A 90 0.62 8.62 30.42
N ILE A 91 0.70 9.03 29.14
CA ILE A 91 -0.42 9.66 28.43
C ILE A 91 -1.65 8.76 28.43
N GLN A 92 -1.49 7.47 28.13
CA GLN A 92 -2.63 6.53 28.15
C GLN A 92 -3.22 6.39 29.55
N SER A 93 -2.38 6.20 30.57
CA SER A 93 -2.86 6.12 31.96
C SER A 93 -3.61 7.38 32.41
N ARG A 94 -3.13 8.57 32.02
CA ARG A 94 -3.81 9.84 32.31
C ARG A 94 -5.13 9.96 31.55
N LYS A 95 -5.20 9.52 30.28
CA LYS A 95 -6.45 9.48 29.50
C LYS A 95 -7.48 8.54 30.11
N ASP A 96 -7.07 7.38 30.59
CA ASP A 96 -7.98 6.42 31.24
C ASP A 96 -8.56 7.03 32.53
N ARG A 97 -7.72 7.69 33.33
CA ARG A 97 -8.17 8.43 34.53
C ARG A 97 -9.13 9.57 34.17
N LEU A 98 -8.86 10.32 33.11
CA LEU A 98 -9.75 11.38 32.61
C LEU A 98 -11.10 10.81 32.13
N ALA A 99 -11.09 9.67 31.44
CA ALA A 99 -12.31 9.01 30.99
C ALA A 99 -13.18 8.56 32.18
N ALA A 100 -12.55 8.00 33.22
CA ALA A 100 -13.25 7.65 34.46
C ALA A 100 -13.86 8.89 35.15
N ARG A 101 -13.11 9.99 35.24
CA ARG A 101 -13.60 11.27 35.79
C ARG A 101 -14.73 11.88 34.96
N ARG A 102 -14.65 11.84 33.63
CA ARG A 102 -15.71 12.32 32.74
C ARG A 102 -17.00 11.52 32.92
N LYS A 103 -16.89 10.19 33.00
CA LYS A 103 -18.03 9.31 33.29
C LYS A 103 -18.68 9.65 34.63
N GLU A 104 -17.87 9.92 35.64
CA GLU A 104 -18.37 10.34 36.96
C GLU A 104 -19.01 11.74 36.91
N ALA A 105 -18.42 12.69 36.18
CA ALA A 105 -18.97 14.02 35.99
C ALA A 105 -20.32 13.97 35.26
N GLU A 106 -20.48 13.14 34.23
CA GLU A 106 -21.74 12.94 33.51
C GLU A 106 -22.81 12.31 34.41
N ARG A 107 -22.43 11.35 35.26
CA ARG A 107 -23.33 10.73 36.25
C ARG A 107 -23.92 11.78 37.19
N ILE A 108 -23.09 12.70 37.69
CA ILE A 108 -23.48 13.74 38.65
C ILE A 108 -24.04 15.00 37.96
N ALA A 109 -23.73 15.24 36.68
CA ALA A 109 -24.05 16.49 35.97
C ALA A 109 -25.52 16.88 36.07
N SER A 110 -26.40 15.88 36.01
CA SER A 110 -27.84 16.11 36.09
C SER A 110 -28.28 16.58 37.48
N TRP A 111 -27.58 16.23 38.56
CA TRP A 111 -27.88 16.56 39.96
C TRP A 111 -27.31 17.90 40.41
N GLY A 112 -26.39 18.48 39.64
CA GLY A 112 -25.76 19.77 39.93
C GLY A 112 -24.52 19.66 40.82
N ASP A 113 -24.03 20.82 41.27
CA ASP A 113 -22.84 20.90 42.11
C ASP A 113 -23.26 20.96 43.58
N PHE A 114 -23.00 19.89 44.32
CA PHE A 114 -23.28 19.81 45.76
C PHE A 114 -22.04 19.32 46.51
N ASP A 115 -21.96 19.68 47.78
CA ASP A 115 -20.81 19.43 48.64
C ASP A 115 -20.91 18.09 49.39
N PRO A 116 -20.04 17.10 49.11
CA PRO A 116 -20.00 15.84 49.86
C PRO A 116 -19.69 16.03 51.35
N GLU A 117 -18.95 17.07 51.76
CA GLU A 117 -18.61 17.30 53.18
C GLU A 117 -19.85 17.67 53.98
N LEU A 118 -20.80 18.37 53.37
CA LEU A 118 -22.06 18.74 54.00
C LEU A 118 -22.89 17.49 54.32
N PHE A 119 -22.91 16.49 53.45
CA PHE A 119 -23.54 15.20 53.73
C PHE A 119 -22.84 14.42 54.84
N LYS A 120 -21.51 14.46 54.90
CA LYS A 120 -20.74 13.84 56.00
C LYS A 120 -21.01 14.51 57.34
N ASN A 121 -21.10 15.84 57.37
CA ASN A 121 -21.39 16.61 58.58
C ASN A 121 -22.83 16.36 59.09
N LEU A 122 -23.78 16.25 58.17
CA LEU A 122 -25.17 15.90 58.51
C LEU A 122 -25.27 14.47 59.06
N LEU A 123 -24.54 13.52 58.46
CA LEU A 123 -24.44 12.16 58.99
C LEU A 123 -23.84 12.14 60.39
N ALA A 124 -22.78 12.92 60.65
CA ALA A 124 -22.16 13.05 61.97
C ALA A 124 -23.10 13.69 63.02
N SER A 125 -24.06 14.51 62.57
CA SER A 125 -25.10 15.12 63.40
C SER A 125 -26.30 14.18 63.62
N GLY A 126 -26.24 12.93 63.12
CA GLY A 126 -27.30 11.92 63.25
C GLY A 126 -28.37 11.98 62.16
N LEU A 127 -28.23 12.84 61.15
CA LEU A 127 -29.18 12.98 60.04
C LEU A 127 -28.68 12.22 58.80
N ARG A 128 -29.31 11.08 58.51
CA ARG A 128 -29.02 10.30 57.29
C ARG A 128 -29.88 10.79 56.14
N LEU A 129 -29.23 11.24 55.05
CA LEU A 129 -29.90 11.69 53.82
C LEU A 129 -29.59 10.75 52.66
N ARG A 130 -30.62 10.29 51.97
CA ARG A 130 -30.50 9.44 50.77
C ARG A 130 -31.07 10.17 49.56
N LEU A 131 -30.27 10.28 48.50
CA LEU A 131 -30.65 10.95 47.25
C LEU A 131 -31.25 9.91 46.31
N ALA A 132 -32.53 10.05 45.95
CA ALA A 132 -33.25 9.06 45.17
C ALA A 132 -33.79 9.63 43.85
N GLU A 133 -33.65 8.86 42.77
CA GLU A 133 -34.19 9.15 41.44
C GLU A 133 -35.24 8.10 41.05
N GLY A 134 -36.37 8.55 40.51
CA GLY A 134 -37.46 7.70 40.03
C GLY A 134 -37.99 8.17 38.67
N SER A 135 -38.76 7.31 37.98
CA SER A 135 -39.46 7.67 36.74
C SER A 135 -40.87 8.18 37.05
N VAL A 136 -41.41 9.04 36.18
CA VAL A 136 -42.79 9.56 36.33
C VAL A 136 -43.85 8.45 36.23
N GLY A 137 -43.51 7.29 35.64
CA GLY A 137 -44.38 6.10 35.63
C GLY A 137 -44.33 5.27 36.91
N THR A 138 -43.38 5.54 37.81
CA THR A 138 -43.20 4.86 39.10
C THR A 138 -43.89 5.69 40.20
N SER A 139 -45.21 5.90 40.07
CA SER A 139 -46.00 6.56 41.12
C SER A 139 -46.25 5.59 42.28
N VAL A 140 -45.19 5.27 43.03
CA VAL A 140 -45.33 4.70 44.36
C VAL A 140 -45.25 5.87 45.31
N ASP A 141 -46.34 6.16 46.01
CA ASP A 141 -46.35 7.14 47.09
C ASP A 141 -45.27 6.74 48.09
N PHE A 142 -44.32 7.66 48.35
CA PHE A 142 -43.50 7.55 49.54
C PHE A 142 -44.48 7.51 50.71
N ASP A 143 -44.47 6.41 51.45
CA ASP A 143 -45.31 6.18 52.63
C ASP A 143 -45.41 7.45 53.48
N GLU A 144 -46.59 7.81 54.01
CA GLU A 144 -46.79 9.07 54.76
C GLU A 144 -45.85 9.20 55.97
N ALA A 145 -45.23 8.10 56.39
CA ALA A 145 -44.21 8.02 57.43
C ALA A 145 -42.79 8.47 57.00
N LEU A 146 -42.49 8.58 55.71
CA LEU A 146 -41.18 8.98 55.19
C LEU A 146 -41.10 10.50 55.04
N GLN A 147 -40.23 11.16 55.83
CA GLN A 147 -39.93 12.57 55.60
C GLN A 147 -39.05 12.71 54.35
N TYR A 148 -39.56 13.40 53.32
CA TYR A 148 -38.82 13.64 52.08
C TYR A 148 -38.90 15.08 51.60
N ILE A 149 -37.90 15.50 50.83
CA ILE A 149 -37.85 16.80 50.15
C ILE A 149 -37.81 16.58 48.64
N SER A 150 -38.78 17.16 47.91
CA SER A 150 -38.84 17.08 46.44
C SER A 150 -37.88 18.08 45.80
N LEU A 151 -37.06 17.61 44.85
CA LEU A 151 -36.10 18.43 44.12
C LEU A 151 -36.54 18.66 42.67
N PRO A 152 -36.14 19.78 42.04
CA PRO A 152 -36.29 19.99 40.61
C PRO A 152 -35.60 18.88 39.80
N ALA A 153 -36.32 18.32 38.83
CA ALA A 153 -35.84 17.21 37.99
C ALA A 153 -36.10 17.46 36.49
N PRO A 154 -35.30 16.85 35.59
CA PRO A 154 -35.53 16.92 34.13
C PRO A 154 -36.87 16.27 33.71
N LYS A 155 -37.39 16.62 32.52
CA LYS A 155 -38.64 16.04 31.97
C LYS A 155 -38.58 14.50 32.01
N LYS A 156 -39.65 13.87 32.54
CA LYS A 156 -39.84 12.42 32.76
C LYS A 156 -39.11 11.78 33.94
N LYS A 157 -38.47 12.55 34.83
CA LYS A 157 -37.84 12.04 36.06
C LYS A 157 -38.36 12.74 37.32
N LEU A 158 -38.28 12.05 38.46
CA LEU A 158 -38.61 12.56 39.79
C LEU A 158 -37.37 12.44 40.69
N ARG A 159 -37.11 13.45 41.53
CA ARG A 159 -36.00 13.45 42.50
C ARG A 159 -36.49 13.78 43.89
N ARG A 160 -36.07 12.98 44.87
CA ARG A 160 -36.41 13.17 46.28
C ARG A 160 -35.19 12.93 47.17
N ILE A 161 -35.08 13.72 48.24
CA ILE A 161 -34.16 13.48 49.35
C ILE A 161 -34.97 12.80 50.45
N VAL A 162 -34.57 11.60 50.87
CA VAL A 162 -35.21 10.85 51.96
C VAL A 162 -34.42 11.06 53.25
N ILE A 163 -35.12 11.40 54.33
CA ILE A 163 -34.53 11.64 55.65
C ILE A 163 -34.77 10.40 56.52
N GLY A 164 -33.71 9.80 57.04
CA GLY A 164 -33.75 8.64 57.94
C GLY A 164 -33.20 7.34 57.33
N GLU A 165 -33.41 6.22 58.04
CA GLU A 165 -32.85 4.90 57.68
C GLU A 165 -33.80 4.01 56.86
N ALA A 166 -35.00 4.51 56.54
CA ALA A 166 -35.99 3.74 55.82
C ALA A 166 -35.54 3.36 54.40
N GLY A 167 -35.98 2.18 53.94
CA GLY A 167 -35.68 1.63 52.63
C GLY A 167 -36.24 2.47 51.47
N LEU A 168 -35.61 2.39 50.30
CA LEU A 168 -36.14 3.03 49.10
C LEU A 168 -37.25 2.15 48.49
N PRO A 169 -38.37 2.73 48.02
CA PRO A 169 -39.42 1.99 47.32
C PRO A 169 -38.92 1.33 46.03
N GLU A 170 -39.63 0.30 45.57
CA GLU A 170 -39.29 -0.45 44.36
C GLU A 170 -39.33 0.47 43.12
N GLY A 171 -38.27 0.43 42.30
CA GLY A 171 -38.12 1.27 41.10
C GLY A 171 -37.53 2.67 41.33
N TRP A 172 -37.08 2.98 42.56
CA TRP A 172 -36.24 4.15 42.87
C TRP A 172 -34.77 3.75 43.01
N GLU A 173 -33.87 4.50 42.35
CA GLU A 173 -32.43 4.28 42.43
C GLU A 173 -31.77 5.29 43.37
N GLU A 174 -30.90 4.81 44.25
CA GLU A 174 -30.08 5.67 45.09
C GLU A 174 -28.89 6.22 44.30
N LEU A 175 -28.77 7.54 44.24
CA LEU A 175 -27.55 8.17 43.75
C LEU A 175 -26.43 7.93 44.77
N ARG A 176 -25.43 7.14 44.38
CA ARG A 176 -24.19 7.04 45.15
C ARG A 176 -23.57 8.43 45.30
N GLN A 177 -23.32 8.82 46.55
CA GLN A 177 -22.69 10.10 46.87
C GLN A 177 -21.33 10.18 46.18
N PRO A 178 -21.04 11.28 45.46
CA PRO A 178 -19.76 11.47 44.82
C PRO A 178 -18.69 11.76 45.88
N GLU A 179 -17.47 11.28 45.63
CA GLU A 179 -16.33 11.55 46.52
C GLU A 179 -15.87 13.01 46.44
N ILE A 180 -16.10 13.65 45.29
CA ILE A 180 -15.63 14.99 44.93
C ILE A 180 -16.79 15.81 44.33
N ARG A 181 -16.81 17.13 44.61
CA ARG A 181 -17.78 18.08 44.03
C ARG A 181 -17.70 18.13 42.51
N LEU A 182 -18.82 18.37 41.82
CA LEU A 182 -18.88 18.44 40.36
C LEU A 182 -18.00 19.58 39.81
N SER A 183 -17.97 20.73 40.48
CA SER A 183 -17.10 21.85 40.07
C SER A 183 -15.62 21.53 40.18
N LEU A 184 -15.20 20.81 41.23
CA LEU A 184 -13.82 20.37 41.38
C LEU A 184 -13.47 19.29 40.34
N LEU A 185 -14.39 18.35 40.09
CA LEU A 185 -14.21 17.31 39.08
C LEU A 185 -14.07 17.89 37.67
N LYS A 186 -14.87 18.92 37.32
CA LYS A 186 -14.72 19.66 36.05
C LYS A 186 -13.38 20.37 35.96
N LYS A 187 -12.92 21.03 37.03
CA LYS A 187 -11.58 21.64 37.07
C LYS A 187 -10.46 20.62 36.94
N GLU A 188 -10.59 19.44 37.55
CA GLU A 188 -9.61 18.35 37.41
C GLU A 188 -9.59 17.77 35.99
N ILE A 189 -10.75 17.71 35.32
CA ILE A 189 -10.85 17.30 33.91
C ILE A 189 -10.15 18.33 33.02
N GLU A 190 -10.48 19.62 33.15
CA GLU A 190 -9.84 20.70 32.38
C GLU A 190 -8.32 20.72 32.59
N ARG A 191 -7.87 20.61 33.85
CA ARG A 191 -6.44 20.54 34.17
C ARG A 191 -5.79 19.30 33.55
N GLY A 192 -6.41 18.13 33.70
CA GLY A 192 -5.86 16.90 33.15
C GLY A 192 -5.85 16.88 31.62
N GLU A 193 -6.83 17.50 30.97
CA GLU A 193 -6.84 17.72 29.52
C GLU A 193 -5.67 18.62 29.08
N GLY A 194 -5.40 19.69 29.83
CA GLY A 194 -4.22 20.53 29.66
C GLY A 194 -2.92 19.75 29.79
N ASP A 195 -2.74 18.98 30.86
CA ASP A 195 -1.56 18.15 31.10
C ASP A 195 -1.34 17.12 29.98
N VAL A 196 -2.42 16.44 29.54
CA VAL A 196 -2.36 15.48 28.43
C VAL A 196 -2.01 16.19 27.13
N GLY A 197 -2.61 17.34 26.86
CA GLY A 197 -2.28 18.16 25.69
C GLY A 197 -0.82 18.59 25.66
N GLN A 198 -0.27 18.98 26.82
CA GLN A 198 1.15 19.32 26.95
C GLN A 198 2.05 18.12 26.69
N LEU A 199 1.80 16.96 27.32
CA LEU A 199 2.58 15.74 27.10
C LEU A 199 2.51 15.26 25.65
N GLN A 200 1.35 15.41 24.99
CA GLN A 200 1.20 15.11 23.57
C GLN A 200 1.99 16.07 22.69
N ALA A 201 2.02 17.37 23.02
CA ALA A 201 2.82 18.36 22.30
C ALA A 201 4.32 18.10 22.48
N GLU A 202 4.76 17.74 23.68
CA GLU A 202 6.15 17.33 23.95
C GLU A 202 6.53 16.11 23.12
N LEU A 203 5.66 15.10 23.06
CA LEU A 203 5.91 13.90 22.27
C LEU A 203 5.89 14.19 20.75
N ALA A 204 5.02 15.11 20.29
CA ALA A 204 5.03 15.60 18.92
C ALA A 204 6.33 16.33 18.56
N SER A 205 6.91 17.09 19.51
CA SER A 205 8.18 17.79 19.31
C SER A 205 9.37 16.84 19.09
N GLN A 206 9.28 15.60 19.59
CA GLN A 206 10.31 14.56 19.42
C GLN A 206 10.28 13.87 18.06
N THR A 207 9.41 14.27 17.11
CA THR A 207 9.40 13.70 15.75
C THR A 207 10.70 13.90 14.98
N ALA A 208 11.57 14.82 15.39
CA ALA A 208 12.93 14.96 14.85
C ALA A 208 13.83 13.73 15.09
N GLU A 209 13.51 12.88 16.07
CA GLU A 209 14.26 11.66 16.41
C GLU A 209 13.98 10.49 15.45
N LEU A 210 12.94 10.58 14.61
CA LEU A 210 12.54 9.51 13.70
C LEU A 210 13.71 8.96 12.84
N PRO A 211 14.56 9.79 12.21
CA PRO A 211 15.69 9.29 11.43
C PRO A 211 16.73 8.52 12.27
N ALA A 212 16.94 8.94 13.53
CA ALA A 212 17.87 8.28 14.44
C ALA A 212 17.32 6.93 14.91
N ILE A 213 16.03 6.87 15.26
CA ILE A 213 15.33 5.62 15.60
C ILE A 213 15.31 4.68 14.40
N ASP A 214 15.06 5.18 13.18
CA ASP A 214 15.14 4.38 11.95
C ASP A 214 16.56 3.81 11.72
N LYS A 215 17.61 4.56 12.07
CA LYS A 215 18.99 4.07 12.01
C LYS A 215 19.22 2.96 13.03
N GLU A 216 18.73 3.13 14.27
CA GLU A 216 18.90 2.13 15.33
C GLU A 216 18.10 0.85 15.06
N ILE A 217 16.87 0.95 14.55
CA ILE A 217 16.08 -0.22 14.11
C ILE A 217 16.87 -1.04 13.09
N ARG A 218 17.41 -0.38 12.05
CA ARG A 218 18.21 -1.08 11.03
C ARG A 218 19.46 -1.74 11.63
N ARG A 219 20.13 -1.07 12.56
CA ARG A 219 21.28 -1.64 13.28
C ARG A 219 20.89 -2.89 14.07
N LEU A 220 19.80 -2.82 14.84
CA LEU A 220 19.28 -3.95 15.62
C LEU A 220 18.84 -5.11 14.72
N GLU A 221 18.20 -4.85 13.59
CA GLU A 221 17.83 -5.86 12.59
C GLU A 221 19.07 -6.58 12.03
N ALA A 222 20.14 -5.85 11.71
CA ALA A 222 21.36 -6.45 11.19
C ALA A 222 22.14 -7.23 12.27
N ALA A 223 22.21 -6.71 13.49
CA ALA A 223 22.78 -7.44 14.62
C ALA A 223 22.01 -8.73 14.90
N LEU A 224 20.67 -8.65 14.89
CA LEU A 224 19.78 -9.79 15.07
C LEU A 224 19.95 -10.82 13.96
N ALA A 225 20.14 -10.41 12.70
CA ALA A 225 20.40 -11.33 11.59
C ALA A 225 21.68 -12.15 11.81
N ILE A 226 22.77 -11.53 12.28
CA ILE A 226 24.01 -12.23 12.62
C ILE A 226 23.80 -13.18 13.80
N VAL A 227 23.22 -12.70 14.91
CA VAL A 227 23.01 -13.52 16.11
C VAL A 227 22.13 -14.73 15.78
N ARG A 228 21.06 -14.54 15.00
CA ARG A 228 20.20 -15.64 14.57
C ARG A 228 20.94 -16.67 13.75
N LEU A 229 21.78 -16.21 12.82
CA LEU A 229 22.63 -17.09 12.03
C LEU A 229 23.59 -17.87 12.94
N CYS A 230 24.37 -17.20 13.79
CA CYS A 230 25.34 -17.82 14.69
C CYS A 230 24.69 -18.82 15.68
N SER A 231 23.54 -18.48 16.25
CA SER A 231 22.83 -19.36 17.19
C SER A 231 22.09 -20.50 16.52
N GLY A 232 21.68 -20.33 15.26
CA GLY A 232 20.92 -21.32 14.51
C GLY A 232 21.76 -22.26 13.64
N MET A 233 23.06 -21.98 13.48
CA MET A 233 23.99 -22.85 12.75
C MET A 233 24.05 -24.25 13.37
N PRO A 234 23.75 -25.31 12.61
CA PRO A 234 23.99 -26.67 13.07
C PRO A 234 25.47 -26.88 13.34
N ALA A 235 25.78 -27.43 14.52
CA ALA A 235 27.14 -27.76 14.93
C ALA A 235 27.28 -29.27 15.06
N ARG A 236 28.40 -29.81 14.56
CA ARG A 236 28.77 -31.21 14.73
C ARG A 236 30.24 -31.24 15.14
N GLU A 237 30.51 -31.69 16.36
CA GLU A 237 31.85 -31.65 16.97
C GLU A 237 32.41 -30.22 16.97
N GLU A 238 33.51 -29.97 16.28
CA GLU A 238 34.16 -28.65 16.19
C GLU A 238 33.81 -27.89 14.88
N LEU A 239 32.87 -28.41 14.09
CA LEU A 239 32.48 -27.84 12.81
C LEU A 239 31.06 -27.26 12.87
N CYS A 240 30.90 -26.07 12.29
CA CYS A 240 29.62 -25.45 12.03
C CYS A 240 29.45 -25.27 10.52
N TYR A 241 28.21 -25.29 10.03
CA TYR A 241 27.96 -24.98 8.64
C TYR A 241 26.69 -24.16 8.46
N PHE A 242 26.63 -23.42 7.35
CA PHE A 242 25.44 -22.73 6.91
C PHE A 242 25.38 -22.66 5.39
N SER A 243 24.17 -22.51 4.87
CA SER A 243 23.86 -22.44 3.44
C SER A 243 23.28 -21.08 3.06
N GLY A 244 23.41 -20.77 1.78
CA GLY A 244 22.84 -19.56 1.21
C GLY A 244 22.99 -19.54 -0.30
N PHE A 245 22.70 -18.37 -0.87
CA PHE A 245 22.79 -18.13 -2.30
C PHE A 245 23.70 -16.93 -2.60
N VAL A 246 24.45 -17.03 -3.69
CA VAL A 246 25.33 -15.99 -4.21
C VAL A 246 25.11 -15.84 -5.72
N PRO A 247 25.14 -14.62 -6.28
CA PRO A 247 25.13 -14.44 -7.73
C PRO A 247 26.31 -15.19 -8.37
N ALA A 248 26.07 -15.87 -9.49
CA ALA A 248 27.11 -16.67 -10.14
C ALA A 248 28.31 -15.82 -10.61
N SER A 249 28.10 -14.54 -10.89
CA SER A 249 29.13 -13.55 -11.20
C SER A 249 30.04 -13.20 -10.01
N GLU A 250 29.55 -13.38 -8.79
CA GLU A 250 30.25 -13.04 -7.54
C GLU A 250 30.77 -14.29 -6.80
N ALA A 251 30.56 -15.49 -7.38
CA ALA A 251 30.95 -16.76 -6.77
C ALA A 251 32.47 -16.93 -6.60
N ASP A 252 33.27 -16.40 -7.53
CA ASP A 252 34.75 -16.47 -7.44
C ASP A 252 35.31 -15.57 -6.31
N LEU A 253 34.60 -14.48 -6.01
CA LEU A 253 34.89 -13.60 -4.87
C LEU A 253 34.69 -14.36 -3.55
N LEU A 254 33.57 -15.07 -3.41
CA LEU A 254 33.30 -15.92 -2.24
C LEU A 254 34.34 -17.04 -2.09
N ARG A 255 34.76 -17.65 -3.21
CA ARG A 255 35.82 -18.68 -3.23
C ARG A 255 37.15 -18.13 -2.72
N SER A 256 37.53 -16.94 -3.16
CA SER A 256 38.77 -16.29 -2.75
C SER A 256 38.77 -16.00 -1.25
N GLU A 257 37.65 -15.51 -0.71
CA GLU A 257 37.50 -15.24 0.72
C GLU A 257 37.58 -16.52 1.57
N ALA A 258 36.87 -17.57 1.16
CA ALA A 258 36.88 -18.85 1.86
C ALA A 258 38.29 -19.44 1.92
N SER A 259 39.05 -19.35 0.82
CA SER A 259 40.44 -19.80 0.78
C SER A 259 41.35 -18.98 1.70
N ALA A 260 41.14 -17.67 1.81
CA ALA A 260 41.95 -16.80 2.67
C ALA A 260 41.79 -17.11 4.17
N HIS A 261 40.61 -17.57 4.57
CA HIS A 261 40.29 -17.89 5.97
C HIS A 261 40.31 -19.39 6.29
N GLY A 262 40.65 -20.24 5.32
CA GLY A 262 40.69 -21.70 5.50
C GLY A 262 39.32 -22.34 5.70
N TRP A 263 38.26 -21.75 5.15
CA TRP A 263 36.91 -22.30 5.19
C TRP A 263 36.68 -23.27 4.04
N ALA A 264 35.92 -24.34 4.29
CA ALA A 264 35.52 -25.26 3.22
C ALA A 264 34.23 -24.74 2.57
N LEU A 265 34.29 -24.50 1.26
CA LEU A 265 33.20 -23.96 0.46
C LEU A 265 32.75 -24.99 -0.59
N LEU A 266 31.48 -25.35 -0.56
CA LEU A 266 30.81 -26.06 -1.64
C LEU A 266 29.95 -25.06 -2.43
N LEU A 267 30.10 -25.02 -3.74
CA LEU A 267 29.28 -24.23 -4.65
C LEU A 267 28.59 -25.17 -5.62
N ASP A 268 27.26 -25.10 -5.67
CA ASP A 268 26.44 -25.95 -6.54
C ASP A 268 25.33 -25.15 -7.23
N GLU A 269 24.75 -25.73 -8.28
CA GLU A 269 23.54 -25.19 -8.90
C GLU A 269 22.31 -25.47 -8.01
N PRO A 270 21.40 -24.51 -7.82
CA PRO A 270 20.19 -24.75 -7.04
C PRO A 270 19.35 -25.87 -7.64
N SER A 271 18.88 -26.78 -6.78
CA SER A 271 18.07 -27.91 -7.20
C SER A 271 16.72 -27.44 -7.77
N VAL A 272 16.00 -28.33 -8.48
CA VAL A 272 14.69 -27.99 -9.07
C VAL A 272 13.64 -27.66 -8.01
N GLU A 273 13.76 -28.26 -6.83
CA GLU A 273 12.84 -28.06 -5.68
C GLU A 273 13.19 -26.83 -4.85
N GLU A 274 14.43 -26.35 -4.93
CA GLU A 274 14.86 -25.15 -4.23
C GLU A 274 14.32 -23.88 -4.89
N LEU A 275 14.05 -22.88 -4.04
CA LEU A 275 13.59 -21.55 -4.44
C LEU A 275 14.70 -20.53 -4.10
N PRO A 276 15.62 -20.24 -5.04
CA PRO A 276 16.63 -19.20 -4.85
C PRO A 276 16.00 -17.81 -4.74
N PRO A 277 16.68 -16.86 -4.07
CA PRO A 277 16.30 -15.46 -4.11
C PRO A 277 16.46 -14.88 -5.52
N THR A 278 15.60 -13.93 -5.87
CA THR A 278 15.63 -13.26 -7.17
C THR A 278 16.41 -11.95 -7.09
N LYS A 279 17.50 -11.84 -7.85
CA LYS A 279 18.23 -10.58 -8.11
C LYS A 279 17.92 -10.11 -9.54
N ILE A 280 17.27 -8.96 -9.69
CA ILE A 280 16.95 -8.40 -11.01
C ILE A 280 18.05 -7.43 -11.42
N GLU A 281 18.79 -7.78 -12.47
CA GLU A 281 19.80 -6.92 -13.09
C GLU A 281 19.21 -6.33 -14.39
N ASN A 282 18.65 -5.13 -14.27
CA ASN A 282 18.08 -4.41 -15.40
C ASN A 282 19.02 -3.29 -15.87
N PRO A 283 19.21 -3.13 -17.20
CA PRO A 283 19.96 -2.00 -17.72
C PRO A 283 19.24 -0.68 -17.35
N PRO A 284 19.95 0.46 -17.33
CA PRO A 284 19.38 1.74 -16.87
C PRO A 284 18.10 2.17 -17.58
N ALA A 285 17.90 1.76 -18.83
CA ALA A 285 16.69 2.03 -19.62
C ALA A 285 15.45 1.24 -19.14
N ILE A 286 15.64 0.03 -18.60
CA ILE A 286 14.54 -0.82 -18.09
C ILE A 286 14.36 -0.60 -16.58
N ARG A 287 15.44 -0.34 -15.85
CA ARG A 287 15.43 -0.13 -14.38
C ARG A 287 14.50 1.00 -13.92
N ILE A 288 14.11 1.90 -14.83
CA ILE A 288 13.16 2.97 -14.53
C ILE A 288 11.80 2.45 -14.02
N ILE A 289 11.42 1.20 -14.32
CA ILE A 289 10.17 0.61 -13.82
C ILE A 289 10.25 0.09 -12.37
N GLN A 290 11.46 -0.08 -11.84
CA GLN A 290 11.70 -0.66 -10.50
C GLN A 290 10.87 0.00 -9.38
N PRO A 291 10.71 1.34 -9.32
CA PRO A 291 9.88 1.97 -8.28
C PRO A 291 8.42 1.48 -8.25
N VAL A 292 7.88 1.03 -9.39
CA VAL A 292 6.52 0.45 -9.44
C VAL A 292 6.53 -0.93 -8.79
N PHE A 293 7.49 -1.80 -9.10
CA PHE A 293 7.60 -3.11 -8.46
C PHE A 293 7.87 -3.00 -6.96
N ASP A 294 8.75 -2.09 -6.54
CA ASP A 294 9.03 -1.82 -5.12
C ASP A 294 7.78 -1.35 -4.38
N PHE A 295 6.95 -0.50 -5.02
CA PHE A 295 5.69 -0.05 -4.46
C PHE A 295 4.65 -1.17 -4.34
N LEU A 296 4.61 -2.09 -5.32
CA LEU A 296 3.72 -3.25 -5.30
C LEU A 296 4.19 -4.34 -4.33
N GLY A 297 5.47 -4.32 -3.94
CA GLY A 297 6.07 -5.35 -3.09
C GLY A 297 6.13 -6.73 -3.77
N THR A 298 6.11 -6.77 -5.10
CA THR A 298 6.09 -8.02 -5.87
C THR A 298 7.47 -8.33 -6.45
N VAL A 299 7.89 -9.59 -6.30
CA VAL A 299 9.16 -10.10 -6.82
C VAL A 299 8.86 -11.35 -7.65
N PRO A 300 9.31 -11.42 -8.91
CA PRO A 300 9.13 -12.63 -9.70
C PRO A 300 9.93 -13.78 -9.09
N GLY A 301 9.41 -15.00 -9.23
CA GLY A 301 10.14 -16.21 -8.87
C GLY A 301 11.45 -16.32 -9.66
N TYR A 302 12.48 -16.94 -9.07
CA TYR A 302 13.79 -17.05 -9.71
C TYR A 302 13.75 -17.73 -11.09
N ARG A 303 12.84 -18.70 -11.26
CA ARG A 303 12.62 -19.43 -12.52
C ARG A 303 11.50 -18.84 -13.39
N GLU A 304 10.92 -17.71 -12.98
CA GLU A 304 9.88 -17.02 -13.75
C GLU A 304 10.49 -16.04 -14.77
N TYR A 305 9.63 -15.48 -15.63
CA TYR A 305 10.07 -14.47 -16.58
C TYR A 305 10.31 -13.12 -15.93
N ASP A 306 11.38 -12.46 -16.36
CA ASP A 306 11.52 -11.02 -16.17
C ASP A 306 10.60 -10.27 -17.14
N ILE A 307 9.49 -9.74 -16.63
CA ILE A 307 8.53 -8.96 -17.42
C ILE A 307 8.85 -7.46 -17.43
N SER A 308 9.91 -7.00 -16.75
CA SER A 308 10.23 -5.57 -16.62
C SER A 308 10.21 -4.79 -17.95
N PRO A 309 10.79 -5.30 -19.05
CA PRO A 309 10.78 -4.57 -20.33
C PRO A 309 9.38 -4.44 -20.93
N SER A 310 8.62 -5.54 -20.97
CA SER A 310 7.23 -5.53 -21.47
C SER A 310 6.33 -4.69 -20.57
N PHE A 311 6.51 -4.81 -19.25
CA PHE A 311 5.76 -4.04 -18.26
C PHE A 311 5.98 -2.56 -18.50
N LEU A 312 7.22 -2.09 -18.64
CA LEU A 312 7.51 -0.68 -18.87
C LEU A 312 6.78 -0.11 -20.11
N VAL A 313 6.81 -0.85 -21.23
CA VAL A 313 6.17 -0.40 -22.48
C VAL A 313 4.65 -0.33 -22.33
N PHE A 314 4.02 -1.43 -21.88
CA PHE A 314 2.57 -1.49 -21.74
C PHE A 314 2.05 -0.59 -20.62
N PHE A 315 2.75 -0.53 -19.49
CA PHE A 315 2.41 0.36 -18.39
C PHE A 315 2.46 1.83 -18.81
N SER A 316 3.48 2.25 -19.57
CA SER A 316 3.56 3.63 -20.08
C SER A 316 2.39 3.96 -21.01
N LEU A 317 2.01 3.00 -21.87
CA LEU A 317 0.84 3.15 -22.74
C LEU A 317 -0.48 3.20 -21.96
N PHE A 318 -0.68 2.31 -20.98
CA PHE A 318 -1.89 2.27 -20.15
C PHE A 318 -2.01 3.51 -19.29
N PHE A 319 -0.89 3.96 -18.71
CA PHE A 319 -0.81 5.21 -17.98
C PHE A 319 -1.26 6.38 -18.87
N ALA A 320 -0.72 6.46 -20.08
CA ALA A 320 -1.06 7.50 -21.04
C ALA A 320 -2.55 7.50 -21.41
N MET A 321 -3.12 6.32 -21.69
CA MET A 321 -4.53 6.20 -22.06
C MET A 321 -5.48 6.50 -20.89
N ILE A 322 -5.17 6.00 -19.68
CA ILE A 322 -5.97 6.24 -18.48
C ILE A 322 -5.96 7.74 -18.13
N PHE A 323 -4.79 8.38 -18.18
CA PHE A 323 -4.71 9.82 -17.95
C PHE A 323 -5.41 10.62 -19.04
N GLY A 324 -5.25 10.23 -20.30
CA GLY A 324 -6.09 10.71 -21.41
C GLY A 324 -5.96 12.21 -21.75
N ASP A 325 -5.24 13.00 -20.96
CA ASP A 325 -5.21 14.45 -21.01
C ASP A 325 -3.77 14.98 -21.14
N GLY A 326 -3.48 15.64 -22.25
CA GLY A 326 -2.17 16.20 -22.56
C GLY A 326 -1.76 17.33 -21.62
N GLY A 327 -2.73 18.05 -21.04
CA GLY A 327 -2.50 19.09 -20.03
C GLY A 327 -1.96 18.54 -18.72
N TYR A 328 -2.54 17.44 -18.23
CA TYR A 328 -2.00 16.74 -17.05
C TYR A 328 -0.63 16.13 -17.34
N GLY A 329 -0.44 15.56 -18.55
CA GLY A 329 0.86 15.12 -19.03
C GLY A 329 1.91 16.23 -18.96
N PHE A 330 1.58 17.42 -19.46
CA PHE A 330 2.46 18.58 -19.42
C PHE A 330 2.82 19.02 -17.99
N LEU A 331 1.84 19.09 -17.08
CA LEU A 331 2.09 19.45 -15.67
C LEU A 331 3.04 18.46 -14.99
N MET A 332 2.83 17.16 -15.20
CA MET A 332 3.73 16.12 -14.68
C MET A 332 5.12 16.20 -15.31
N PHE A 333 5.19 16.46 -16.61
CA PHE A 333 6.45 16.60 -17.35
C PHE A 333 7.27 17.79 -16.82
N ALA A 334 6.63 18.95 -16.65
CA ALA A 334 7.25 20.13 -16.08
C ALA A 334 7.77 19.86 -14.66
N GLY A 335 6.97 19.18 -13.82
CA GLY A 335 7.39 18.74 -12.48
C GLY A 335 8.61 17.82 -12.52
N ALA A 336 8.65 16.85 -13.44
CA ALA A 336 9.77 15.93 -13.61
C ALA A 336 11.05 16.67 -14.03
N VAL A 337 10.94 17.61 -14.98
CA VAL A 337 12.06 18.45 -15.43
C VAL A 337 12.60 19.32 -14.30
N LEU A 338 11.73 19.98 -13.54
CA LEU A 338 12.13 20.80 -12.38
C LEU A 338 12.84 19.95 -11.30
N ALA A 339 12.34 18.75 -11.02
CA ALA A 339 12.97 17.81 -10.09
C ALA A 339 14.35 17.36 -10.58
N ALA A 340 14.49 17.05 -11.87
CA ALA A 340 15.75 16.66 -12.49
C ALA A 340 16.79 17.80 -12.46
N LEU A 341 16.36 19.03 -12.75
CA LEU A 341 17.21 20.23 -12.67
C LEU A 341 17.66 20.50 -11.23
N SER A 342 16.76 20.37 -10.25
CA SER A 342 17.06 20.52 -8.83
C SER A 342 18.07 19.47 -8.35
N ALA A 343 17.92 18.20 -8.76
CA ALA A 343 18.87 17.13 -8.45
C ALA A 343 20.26 17.43 -9.04
N ARG A 344 20.32 17.85 -10.30
CA ARG A 344 21.57 18.19 -10.99
C ARG A 344 22.28 19.39 -10.36
N ARG A 345 21.55 20.44 -9.98
CA ARG A 345 22.10 21.61 -9.26
C ARG A 345 22.72 21.23 -7.91
N ARG A 346 22.20 20.18 -7.26
CA ARG A 346 22.71 19.65 -5.99
C ARG A 346 23.81 18.58 -6.17
N GLY A 347 24.29 18.34 -7.39
CA GLY A 347 25.28 17.30 -7.69
C GLY A 347 24.78 15.87 -7.46
N ARG A 348 23.46 15.66 -7.33
CA ARG A 348 22.86 14.35 -7.06
C ARG A 348 22.46 13.66 -8.36
N LYS A 349 22.56 12.33 -8.39
CA LYS A 349 22.01 11.52 -9.49
C LYS A 349 20.49 11.69 -9.54
N ILE A 350 19.93 11.77 -10.75
CA ILE A 350 18.49 11.84 -10.96
C ILE A 350 17.87 10.52 -10.49
N PRO A 351 16.92 10.54 -9.53
CA PRO A 351 16.25 9.33 -9.04
C PRO A 351 15.51 8.59 -10.16
N ASP A 352 15.46 7.26 -10.07
CA ASP A 352 14.76 6.45 -11.08
C ASP A 352 13.26 6.77 -11.14
N PHE A 353 12.64 7.15 -10.01
CA PHE A 353 11.26 7.66 -9.97
C PHE A 353 11.04 8.91 -10.85
N THR A 354 11.99 9.85 -10.88
CA THR A 354 11.90 11.05 -11.73
C THR A 354 12.01 10.70 -13.21
N ARG A 355 12.85 9.71 -13.55
CA ARG A 355 12.97 9.20 -14.93
C ARG A 355 11.70 8.49 -15.37
N LEU A 356 11.10 7.68 -14.48
CA LEU A 356 9.81 7.05 -14.72
C LEU A 356 8.74 8.12 -14.98
N LEU A 357 8.62 9.11 -14.09
CA LEU A 357 7.65 10.20 -14.24
C LEU A 357 7.83 10.94 -15.57
N PHE A 358 9.07 11.15 -16.01
CA PHE A 358 9.38 11.73 -17.31
C PHE A 358 8.83 10.88 -18.47
N VAL A 359 9.08 9.56 -18.47
CA VAL A 359 8.55 8.66 -19.51
C VAL A 359 7.03 8.63 -19.51
N LEU A 360 6.41 8.47 -18.35
CA LEU A 360 4.96 8.41 -18.21
C LEU A 360 4.29 9.71 -18.67
N SER A 361 4.81 10.87 -18.23
CA SER A 361 4.28 12.18 -18.62
C SER A 361 4.46 12.48 -20.10
N ALA A 362 5.60 12.11 -20.69
CA ALA A 362 5.82 12.24 -22.13
C ALA A 362 4.85 11.35 -22.93
N SER A 363 4.61 10.11 -22.49
CA SER A 363 3.62 9.22 -23.11
C SER A 363 2.19 9.78 -22.98
N THR A 364 1.81 10.32 -21.82
CA THR A 364 0.50 10.97 -21.64
C THR A 364 0.34 12.20 -22.52
N MET A 365 1.38 13.03 -22.63
CA MET A 365 1.35 14.22 -23.48
C MET A 365 1.23 13.84 -24.96
N LEU A 366 1.96 12.80 -25.39
CA LEU A 366 1.82 12.23 -26.73
C LEU A 366 0.40 11.72 -26.95
N TRP A 367 -0.17 10.95 -26.02
CA TRP A 367 -1.54 10.45 -26.15
C TRP A 367 -2.58 11.59 -26.22
N GLY A 368 -2.45 12.61 -25.38
CA GLY A 368 -3.29 13.81 -25.43
C GLY A 368 -3.17 14.60 -26.73
N LEU A 369 -1.98 14.62 -27.34
CA LEU A 369 -1.79 15.16 -28.69
C LEU A 369 -2.53 14.33 -29.74
N LEU A 370 -2.45 13.00 -29.68
CA LEU A 370 -3.11 12.10 -30.63
C LEU A 370 -4.65 12.16 -30.55
N THR A 371 -5.21 12.32 -29.34
CA THR A 371 -6.66 12.40 -29.11
C THR A 371 -7.22 13.81 -29.17
N GLY A 372 -6.36 14.83 -29.08
CA GLY A 372 -6.77 16.23 -29.00
C GLY A 372 -7.38 16.61 -27.65
N SER A 373 -7.12 15.84 -26.59
CA SER A 373 -7.67 16.08 -25.25
C SER A 373 -6.68 16.87 -24.38
N TRP A 374 -7.02 18.12 -24.06
CA TRP A 374 -6.22 19.02 -23.22
C TRP A 374 -7.11 19.78 -22.24
N PHE A 375 -6.97 19.51 -20.94
CA PHE A 375 -7.83 20.04 -19.87
C PHE A 375 -9.33 19.92 -20.18
N ALA A 376 -9.73 18.90 -20.96
CA ALA A 376 -11.07 18.75 -21.52
C ALA A 376 -11.64 20.00 -22.25
N LEU A 377 -10.79 20.78 -22.91
CA LEU A 377 -11.20 21.89 -23.76
C LEU A 377 -11.67 21.40 -25.14
N PRO A 378 -12.59 22.11 -25.81
CA PRO A 378 -12.99 21.79 -27.18
C PRO A 378 -11.79 21.82 -28.14
N VAL A 379 -11.68 20.88 -29.08
CA VAL A 379 -10.54 20.82 -30.02
C VAL A 379 -10.41 22.11 -30.83
N LYS A 380 -11.53 22.76 -31.13
CA LYS A 380 -11.60 24.05 -31.84
C LYS A 380 -11.01 25.24 -31.07
N SER A 381 -10.72 25.14 -29.78
CA SER A 381 -10.04 26.19 -29.01
C SER A 381 -8.53 25.95 -28.88
N LEU A 382 -8.03 24.77 -29.28
CA LEU A 382 -6.62 24.44 -29.16
C LEU A 382 -5.76 25.24 -30.16
N PRO A 383 -4.51 25.61 -29.82
CA PRO A 383 -3.56 26.17 -30.77
C PRO A 383 -3.36 25.30 -32.02
N GLY A 384 -3.14 25.93 -33.18
CA GLY A 384 -3.05 25.23 -34.47
C GLY A 384 -1.98 24.13 -34.52
N PHE A 385 -0.86 24.31 -33.83
CA PHE A 385 0.21 23.30 -33.76
C PHE A 385 -0.21 22.02 -33.03
N LEU A 386 -1.11 22.12 -32.04
CA LEU A 386 -1.66 20.93 -31.36
C LEU A 386 -2.67 20.20 -32.23
N ARG A 387 -3.41 20.93 -33.10
CA ARG A 387 -4.39 20.31 -34.00
C ARG A 387 -3.76 19.47 -35.10
N LEU A 388 -2.54 19.80 -35.52
CA LEU A 388 -1.82 19.07 -36.58
C LEU A 388 -1.45 17.64 -36.17
N GLY A 389 -1.22 17.40 -34.88
CA GLY A 389 -0.84 16.08 -34.35
C GLY A 389 -2.01 15.15 -34.02
N ILE A 390 -3.26 15.61 -34.18
CA ILE A 390 -4.45 14.84 -33.82
C ILE A 390 -4.73 13.79 -34.89
N ILE A 391 -4.92 12.54 -34.48
CA ILE A 391 -5.40 11.49 -35.38
C ILE A 391 -6.93 11.62 -35.50
N PRO A 392 -7.49 11.83 -36.71
CA PRO A 392 -8.93 12.04 -36.88
C PRO A 392 -9.81 10.91 -36.31
N ALA A 393 -9.30 9.67 -36.32
CA ALA A 393 -9.99 8.51 -35.75
C ALA A 393 -10.14 8.57 -34.23
N PHE A 394 -9.23 9.24 -33.52
CA PHE A 394 -9.20 9.34 -32.04
C PHE A 394 -9.56 10.73 -31.52
N SER A 395 -9.78 11.69 -32.42
CA SER A 395 -10.17 13.06 -32.07
C SER A 395 -11.42 13.08 -31.18
N ALA A 396 -11.39 13.85 -30.10
CA ALA A 396 -12.54 14.06 -29.22
C ALA A 396 -13.79 14.62 -29.95
N ASP A 397 -13.58 15.35 -31.06
CA ASP A 397 -14.67 15.90 -31.90
C ASP A 397 -15.32 14.83 -32.81
N ASN A 398 -14.72 13.64 -32.95
CA ASN A 398 -15.25 12.57 -33.79
C ASN A 398 -16.29 11.74 -33.01
N PRO A 399 -17.56 11.63 -33.48
CA PRO A 399 -18.60 10.82 -32.82
C PRO A 399 -18.22 9.33 -32.69
N GLY A 400 -17.39 8.80 -33.60
CA GLY A 400 -16.90 7.42 -33.58
C GLY A 400 -15.66 7.19 -32.72
N SER A 401 -15.08 8.23 -32.12
CA SER A 401 -13.83 8.16 -31.35
C SER A 401 -13.90 7.16 -30.21
N GLY A 402 -14.99 7.16 -29.44
CA GLY A 402 -15.20 6.23 -28.33
C GLY A 402 -15.13 4.77 -28.79
N THR A 403 -15.76 4.45 -29.92
CA THR A 403 -15.70 3.11 -30.51
C THR A 403 -14.30 2.75 -31.00
N ASN A 404 -13.61 3.69 -31.67
CA ASN A 404 -12.25 3.48 -32.16
C ASN A 404 -11.25 3.23 -31.01
N ILE A 405 -11.38 3.96 -29.89
CA ILE A 405 -10.53 3.77 -28.71
C ILE A 405 -10.83 2.42 -28.06
N LYS A 406 -12.10 1.98 -27.96
CA LYS A 406 -12.43 0.62 -27.48
C LYS A 406 -11.75 -0.46 -28.32
N ILE A 407 -11.85 -0.37 -29.65
CA ILE A 407 -11.19 -1.29 -30.57
C ILE A 407 -9.68 -1.29 -30.33
N PHE A 408 -9.08 -0.10 -30.18
CA PHE A 408 -7.65 0.02 -29.89
C PHE A 408 -7.25 -0.65 -28.56
N CYS A 409 -8.05 -0.49 -27.50
CA CYS A 409 -7.84 -1.20 -26.23
C CYS A 409 -7.85 -2.72 -26.42
N PHE A 410 -8.79 -3.26 -27.19
CA PHE A 410 -8.87 -4.70 -27.48
C PHE A 410 -7.70 -5.18 -28.34
N ILE A 411 -7.23 -4.38 -29.30
CA ILE A 411 -6.04 -4.69 -30.09
C ILE A 411 -4.81 -4.79 -29.17
N ILE A 412 -4.64 -3.84 -28.25
CA ILE A 412 -3.51 -3.89 -27.31
C ILE A 412 -3.63 -5.11 -26.39
N GLY A 413 -4.82 -5.43 -25.90
CA GLY A 413 -5.04 -6.62 -25.07
C GLY A 413 -4.71 -7.91 -25.81
N ALA A 414 -5.24 -8.08 -27.02
CA ALA A 414 -4.92 -9.23 -27.87
C ALA A 414 -3.41 -9.30 -28.18
N LEU A 415 -2.75 -8.17 -28.45
CA LEU A 415 -1.31 -8.10 -28.69
C LEU A 415 -0.50 -8.49 -27.44
N GLN A 416 -0.83 -7.95 -26.28
CA GLN A 416 -0.14 -8.23 -25.03
C GLN A 416 -0.27 -9.72 -24.63
N LEU A 417 -1.48 -10.28 -24.71
CA LEU A 417 -1.72 -11.70 -24.45
C LEU A 417 -1.04 -12.60 -25.49
N SER A 418 -1.02 -12.18 -26.76
CA SER A 418 -0.29 -12.90 -27.80
C SER A 418 1.22 -12.95 -27.52
N ILE A 419 1.80 -11.86 -27.04
CA ILE A 419 3.23 -11.82 -26.65
C ILE A 419 3.51 -12.82 -25.51
N ALA A 420 2.58 -12.99 -24.56
CA ALA A 420 2.73 -13.99 -23.49
C ALA A 420 2.82 -15.41 -24.05
N HIS A 421 1.88 -15.80 -24.92
CA HIS A 421 1.91 -17.13 -25.55
C HIS A 421 3.11 -17.31 -26.47
N ILE A 422 3.52 -16.29 -27.23
CA ILE A 422 4.73 -16.36 -28.06
C ILE A 422 5.98 -16.60 -27.20
N LYS A 423 6.09 -15.99 -26.01
CA LYS A 423 7.19 -16.28 -25.07
C LYS A 423 7.12 -17.73 -24.58
N ASN A 424 5.94 -18.23 -24.21
CA ASN A 424 5.76 -19.62 -23.79
C ASN A 424 6.06 -20.64 -24.89
N ILE A 425 5.69 -20.36 -26.14
CA ILE A 425 6.03 -21.22 -27.30
C ILE A 425 7.54 -21.37 -27.40
N ARG A 426 8.31 -20.28 -27.25
CA ARG A 426 9.79 -20.35 -27.29
C ARG A 426 10.38 -21.15 -26.14
N ARG A 427 9.80 -21.07 -24.93
CA ARG A 427 10.24 -21.84 -23.76
C ARG A 427 9.92 -23.32 -23.89
N ASP A 428 8.70 -23.64 -24.33
CA ASP A 428 8.20 -25.00 -24.38
C ASP A 428 8.71 -25.75 -25.62
N PHE A 429 9.24 -25.07 -26.64
CA PHE A 429 9.81 -25.72 -27.82
C PHE A 429 11.12 -26.45 -27.49
N PRO A 430 11.32 -27.72 -27.94
CA PRO A 430 10.48 -28.53 -28.84
C PRO A 430 9.51 -29.51 -28.14
N ASN A 431 9.29 -29.41 -26.82
CA ASN A 431 8.33 -30.26 -26.11
C ASN A 431 6.91 -30.05 -26.68
N PRO A 432 6.15 -31.11 -27.01
CA PRO A 432 4.80 -31.01 -27.59
C PRO A 432 3.81 -30.10 -26.85
N LYS A 433 4.08 -29.76 -25.57
CA LYS A 433 3.39 -28.68 -24.85
C LYS A 433 3.35 -27.34 -25.61
N PHE A 434 4.31 -27.06 -26.51
CA PHE A 434 4.28 -25.86 -27.36
C PHE A 434 3.04 -25.81 -28.27
N ILE A 435 2.46 -26.96 -28.65
CA ILE A 435 1.24 -27.04 -29.46
C ILE A 435 0.04 -26.51 -28.67
N ALA A 436 -0.02 -26.77 -27.36
CA ALA A 436 -1.03 -26.17 -26.50
C ALA A 436 -0.91 -24.64 -26.48
N GLN A 437 0.30 -24.10 -26.41
CA GLN A 437 0.53 -22.65 -26.45
C GLN A 437 0.17 -22.04 -27.81
N LEU A 438 0.41 -22.75 -28.92
CA LEU A 438 -0.06 -22.35 -30.25
C LEU A 438 -1.59 -22.36 -30.30
N GLY A 439 -2.22 -23.34 -29.66
CA GLY A 439 -3.67 -23.41 -29.46
C GLY A 439 -4.19 -22.22 -28.66
N SER A 440 -3.56 -21.86 -27.55
CA SER A 440 -3.92 -20.67 -26.76
C SER A 440 -3.74 -19.37 -27.53
N LEU A 441 -2.71 -19.25 -28.38
CA LEU A 441 -2.55 -18.10 -29.27
C LEU A 441 -3.69 -18.03 -30.31
N ALA A 442 -4.08 -19.17 -30.89
CA ALA A 442 -5.25 -19.24 -31.78
C ALA A 442 -6.54 -18.85 -31.05
N LEU A 443 -6.72 -19.29 -29.78
CA LEU A 443 -7.83 -18.86 -28.93
C LEU A 443 -7.86 -17.34 -28.75
N VAL A 444 -6.72 -16.70 -28.44
CA VAL A 444 -6.66 -15.23 -28.30
C VAL A 444 -7.10 -14.52 -29.58
N ILE A 445 -6.63 -14.96 -30.74
CA ILE A 445 -6.97 -14.34 -32.03
C ILE A 445 -8.45 -14.58 -32.38
N GLY A 446 -8.96 -15.79 -32.18
CA GLY A 446 -10.37 -16.12 -32.41
C GLY A 446 -11.30 -15.37 -31.46
N MET A 447 -10.96 -15.33 -30.16
CA MET A 447 -11.72 -14.60 -29.14
C MET A 447 -11.67 -13.09 -29.35
N PHE A 448 -10.58 -12.53 -29.89
CA PHE A 448 -10.55 -11.12 -30.26
C PHE A 448 -11.65 -10.76 -31.27
N ASN A 449 -11.89 -11.58 -32.30
CA ASN A 449 -13.01 -11.37 -33.23
C ASN A 449 -14.37 -11.49 -32.52
N ALA A 450 -14.51 -12.45 -31.59
CA ALA A 450 -15.73 -12.60 -30.79
C ALA A 450 -15.99 -11.39 -29.87
N VAL A 451 -14.95 -10.80 -29.29
CA VAL A 451 -15.05 -9.56 -28.50
C VAL A 451 -15.50 -8.40 -29.37
N LEU A 452 -14.93 -8.25 -30.57
CA LEU A 452 -15.37 -7.21 -31.50
C LEU A 452 -16.84 -7.38 -31.92
N ASN A 453 -17.26 -8.62 -32.19
CA ASN A 453 -18.65 -8.94 -32.54
C ASN A 453 -19.61 -8.60 -31.39
N LEU A 454 -19.33 -9.06 -30.17
CA LEU A 454 -20.28 -9.01 -29.06
C LEU A 454 -20.28 -7.66 -28.32
N VAL A 455 -19.11 -7.01 -28.22
CA VAL A 455 -18.96 -5.79 -27.40
C VAL A 455 -18.99 -4.51 -28.23
N VAL A 456 -18.51 -4.57 -29.48
CA VAL A 456 -18.45 -3.39 -30.35
C VAL A 456 -19.68 -3.30 -31.24
N ASP A 457 -19.78 -4.19 -32.22
CA ASP A 457 -20.89 -4.21 -33.18
C ASP A 457 -20.90 -5.51 -33.98
N ALA A 458 -21.98 -6.28 -33.86
CA ALA A 458 -22.12 -7.58 -34.52
C ALA A 458 -22.27 -7.50 -36.04
N SER A 459 -22.80 -6.38 -36.55
CA SER A 459 -22.98 -6.15 -38.00
C SER A 459 -21.67 -5.73 -38.67
N ARG A 460 -20.87 -4.92 -37.96
CA ARG A 460 -19.56 -4.46 -38.45
C ARG A 460 -18.50 -5.56 -38.35
N PHE A 461 -18.57 -6.41 -37.33
CA PHE A 461 -17.60 -7.48 -37.07
C PHE A 461 -18.29 -8.83 -36.93
N PRO A 462 -18.82 -9.43 -38.01
CA PRO A 462 -19.46 -10.74 -37.93
C PRO A 462 -18.46 -11.82 -37.49
N LEU A 463 -18.96 -12.83 -36.78
CA LEU A 463 -18.17 -14.03 -36.43
C LEU A 463 -17.80 -14.78 -37.70
N THR A 464 -16.53 -14.72 -38.06
CA THR A 464 -16.03 -15.40 -39.27
C THR A 464 -15.88 -16.90 -39.03
N SER A 465 -16.01 -17.69 -40.09
CA SER A 465 -15.72 -19.14 -40.05
C SER A 465 -14.29 -19.42 -39.58
N LEU A 466 -13.35 -18.55 -39.94
CA LEU A 466 -11.97 -18.60 -39.48
C LEU A 466 -11.86 -18.39 -37.96
N ALA A 467 -12.58 -17.41 -37.38
CA ALA A 467 -12.57 -17.18 -35.95
C ALA A 467 -13.13 -18.38 -35.17
N LEU A 468 -14.23 -18.98 -35.64
CA LEU A 468 -14.80 -20.20 -35.06
C LEU A 468 -13.82 -21.38 -35.18
N GLY A 469 -13.14 -21.52 -36.32
CA GLY A 469 -12.10 -22.53 -36.51
C GLY A 469 -10.90 -22.35 -35.58
N LEU A 470 -10.46 -21.11 -35.33
CA LEU A 470 -9.39 -20.81 -34.38
C LEU A 470 -9.82 -21.07 -32.93
N ILE A 471 -11.06 -20.75 -32.56
CA ILE A 471 -11.59 -21.04 -31.22
C ILE A 471 -11.69 -22.57 -31.01
N GLY A 472 -12.33 -23.28 -31.93
CA GLY A 472 -12.50 -24.73 -31.83
C GLY A 472 -11.17 -25.49 -31.90
N GLY A 473 -10.32 -25.15 -32.88
CA GLY A 473 -9.01 -25.75 -33.05
C GLY A 473 -8.06 -25.43 -31.91
N GLY A 474 -8.07 -24.19 -31.40
CA GLY A 474 -7.29 -23.78 -30.24
C GLY A 474 -7.71 -24.51 -28.97
N PHE A 475 -9.03 -24.65 -28.73
CA PHE A 475 -9.56 -25.43 -27.62
C PHE A 475 -9.11 -26.90 -27.69
N LEU A 476 -9.23 -27.54 -28.85
CA LEU A 476 -8.81 -28.93 -29.04
C LEU A 476 -7.29 -29.11 -28.85
N ALA A 477 -6.48 -28.16 -29.30
CA ALA A 477 -5.04 -28.19 -29.10
C ALA A 477 -4.65 -28.06 -27.62
N VAL A 478 -5.28 -27.15 -26.87
CA VAL A 478 -5.06 -27.02 -25.42
C VAL A 478 -5.54 -28.28 -24.69
N LEU A 479 -6.70 -28.82 -25.05
CA LEU A 479 -7.24 -30.04 -24.48
C LEU A 479 -6.30 -31.24 -24.71
N SER A 480 -5.71 -31.35 -25.90
CA SER A 480 -4.89 -32.51 -26.28
C SER A 480 -3.45 -32.44 -25.76
N PHE A 481 -2.88 -31.24 -25.62
CA PHE A 481 -1.45 -31.04 -25.34
C PHE A 481 -1.16 -30.25 -24.06
N GLY A 482 -2.18 -29.72 -23.36
CA GLY A 482 -2.00 -28.92 -22.15
C GLY A 482 -1.42 -29.72 -20.98
N ALA A 483 -1.88 -30.96 -20.81
CA ALA A 483 -1.41 -31.92 -19.81
C ALA A 483 -0.49 -32.98 -20.44
N TRP A 484 0.54 -32.54 -21.17
CA TRP A 484 1.44 -33.47 -21.86
C TRP A 484 2.21 -34.36 -20.87
N ASN A 485 1.95 -35.67 -20.94
CA ASN A 485 2.58 -36.72 -20.11
C ASN A 485 3.43 -37.71 -20.92
N GLY A 486 3.81 -37.36 -22.15
CA GLY A 486 4.68 -38.16 -23.02
C GLY A 486 3.98 -39.08 -24.02
N LYS A 487 2.71 -39.43 -23.81
CA LYS A 487 1.89 -40.18 -24.77
C LYS A 487 0.61 -39.41 -25.11
N PHE A 488 0.29 -39.35 -26.41
CA PHE A 488 -0.86 -38.56 -26.90
C PHE A 488 -2.20 -38.99 -26.27
N PHE A 489 -2.52 -40.30 -26.27
CA PHE A 489 -3.82 -40.76 -25.79
C PHE A 489 -4.02 -40.54 -24.28
N SER A 490 -2.97 -40.70 -23.48
CA SER A 490 -3.05 -40.42 -22.04
C SER A 490 -3.10 -38.92 -21.76
N SER A 491 -2.38 -38.09 -22.53
CA SER A 491 -2.46 -36.63 -22.42
C SER A 491 -3.87 -36.13 -22.79
N LEU A 492 -4.47 -36.69 -23.84
CA LEU A 492 -5.85 -36.38 -24.23
C LEU A 492 -6.85 -36.83 -23.16
N LEU A 493 -6.67 -38.02 -22.58
CA LEU A 493 -7.55 -38.50 -21.50
C LEU A 493 -7.47 -37.61 -20.26
N GLU A 494 -6.26 -37.16 -19.88
CA GLU A 494 -6.08 -36.17 -18.81
C GLU A 494 -6.71 -34.82 -19.16
N GLY A 495 -6.57 -34.37 -20.41
CA GLY A 495 -7.24 -33.18 -20.92
C GLY A 495 -8.76 -33.27 -20.83
N VAL A 496 -9.35 -34.40 -21.23
CA VAL A 496 -10.80 -34.65 -21.14
C VAL A 496 -11.26 -34.70 -19.68
N LYS A 497 -10.48 -35.28 -18.76
CA LYS A 497 -10.76 -35.18 -17.31
C LYS A 497 -10.73 -33.72 -16.84
N GLY A 498 -9.81 -32.92 -17.38
CA GLY A 498 -9.66 -31.48 -17.16
C GLY A 498 -10.48 -30.58 -18.10
N ILE A 499 -11.54 -31.10 -18.74
CA ILE A 499 -12.28 -30.33 -19.75
C ILE A 499 -12.96 -29.10 -19.17
N ILE A 500 -13.46 -29.19 -17.92
CA ILE A 500 -14.13 -28.06 -17.25
C ILE A 500 -13.14 -26.90 -17.04
N PRO A 501 -11.96 -27.10 -16.40
CA PRO A 501 -10.92 -26.06 -16.33
C PRO A 501 -10.51 -25.52 -17.70
N THR A 502 -10.37 -26.38 -18.71
CA THR A 502 -9.97 -25.95 -20.07
C THR A 502 -11.02 -25.07 -20.74
N PHE A 503 -12.29 -25.43 -20.58
CA PHE A 503 -13.42 -24.64 -21.06
C PHE A 503 -13.51 -23.29 -20.34
N LEU A 504 -13.41 -23.30 -19.01
CA LEU A 504 -13.37 -22.06 -18.21
C LEU A 504 -12.18 -21.18 -18.59
N GLY A 505 -11.01 -21.75 -18.83
CA GLY A 505 -9.83 -21.02 -19.32
C GLY A 505 -10.08 -20.38 -20.68
N THR A 506 -10.79 -21.06 -21.58
CA THR A 506 -11.18 -20.52 -22.89
C THR A 506 -12.14 -19.33 -22.76
N VAL A 507 -13.12 -19.41 -21.85
CA VAL A 507 -14.00 -18.29 -21.52
C VAL A 507 -13.23 -17.15 -20.83
N SER A 508 -12.23 -17.48 -20.01
CA SER A 508 -11.36 -16.48 -19.39
C SER A 508 -10.64 -15.63 -20.44
N VAL A 509 -10.12 -16.23 -21.52
CA VAL A 509 -9.47 -15.47 -22.60
C VAL A 509 -10.37 -14.34 -23.14
N PHE A 510 -11.66 -14.61 -23.30
CA PHE A 510 -12.63 -13.57 -23.69
C PHE A 510 -12.72 -12.48 -22.62
N ALA A 511 -12.89 -12.85 -21.35
CA ALA A 511 -12.96 -11.90 -20.24
C ALA A 511 -11.69 -11.06 -20.07
N ASP A 512 -10.52 -11.68 -20.28
CA ASP A 512 -9.20 -11.06 -20.20
C ASP A 512 -9.01 -10.02 -21.30
N ILE A 513 -9.44 -10.29 -22.55
CA ILE A 513 -9.45 -9.28 -23.62
C ILE A 513 -10.45 -8.16 -23.31
N VAL A 514 -11.67 -8.50 -22.86
CA VAL A 514 -12.70 -7.51 -22.51
C VAL A 514 -12.22 -6.57 -21.40
N SER A 515 -11.41 -7.07 -20.46
CA SER A 515 -10.89 -6.28 -19.33
C SER A 515 -10.16 -5.00 -19.76
N TYR A 516 -9.55 -4.97 -20.95
CA TYR A 516 -8.83 -3.82 -21.50
C TYR A 516 -9.76 -2.64 -21.83
N ILE A 517 -11.08 -2.86 -21.97
CA ILE A 517 -12.06 -1.77 -22.13
C ILE A 517 -12.00 -0.77 -20.97
N ARG A 518 -11.50 -1.21 -19.81
CA ARG A 518 -11.31 -0.38 -18.62
C ARG A 518 -10.41 0.83 -18.88
N LEU A 519 -9.40 0.69 -19.73
CA LEU A 519 -8.51 1.78 -20.12
C LEU A 519 -9.30 2.94 -20.74
N TRP A 520 -10.28 2.61 -21.59
CA TRP A 520 -11.19 3.58 -22.18
C TRP A 520 -12.21 4.13 -21.17
N ALA A 521 -12.85 3.25 -20.40
CA ALA A 521 -13.93 3.65 -19.50
C ALA A 521 -13.48 4.64 -18.42
N VAL A 522 -12.30 4.40 -17.84
CA VAL A 522 -11.71 5.27 -16.81
C VAL A 522 -11.28 6.61 -17.41
N SER A 523 -10.66 6.58 -18.59
CA SER A 523 -10.27 7.79 -19.32
C SER A 523 -11.47 8.67 -19.64
N LEU A 524 -12.56 8.06 -20.13
CA LEU A 524 -13.82 8.75 -20.42
C LEU A 524 -14.42 9.39 -19.15
N ALA A 525 -14.41 8.68 -18.03
CA ALA A 525 -14.88 9.22 -16.75
C ALA A 525 -14.05 10.44 -16.31
N GLY A 526 -12.72 10.37 -16.45
CA GLY A 526 -11.82 11.48 -16.16
C GLY A 526 -12.10 12.71 -17.03
N VAL A 527 -12.31 12.51 -18.33
CA VAL A 527 -12.69 13.60 -19.26
C VAL A 527 -14.04 14.19 -18.86
N ALA A 528 -15.05 13.37 -18.55
CA ALA A 528 -16.38 13.84 -18.16
C ALA A 528 -16.35 14.68 -16.85
N ILE A 529 -15.52 14.28 -15.87
CA ILE A 529 -15.29 15.06 -14.65
C ILE A 529 -14.70 16.43 -15.01
N SER A 530 -13.65 16.46 -15.84
CA SER A 530 -13.05 17.72 -16.27
C SER A 530 -13.99 18.61 -17.08
N GLN A 531 -14.82 18.04 -17.96
CA GLN A 531 -15.85 18.80 -18.69
C GLN A 531 -16.88 19.40 -17.73
N THR A 532 -17.29 18.64 -16.70
CA THR A 532 -18.24 19.11 -15.69
C THR A 532 -17.66 20.26 -14.88
N VAL A 533 -16.40 20.14 -14.43
CA VAL A 533 -15.67 21.22 -13.74
C VAL A 533 -15.55 22.46 -14.61
N ASN A 534 -15.12 22.30 -15.87
CA ASN A 534 -15.02 23.40 -16.82
C ASN A 534 -16.37 24.10 -17.08
N GLY A 535 -17.45 23.33 -17.20
CA GLY A 535 -18.80 23.86 -17.37
C GLY A 535 -19.27 24.67 -16.16
N MET A 536 -19.03 24.18 -14.93
CA MET A 536 -19.33 24.92 -13.71
C MET A 536 -18.53 26.23 -13.62
N VAL A 537 -17.25 26.20 -13.99
CA VAL A 537 -16.39 27.39 -14.02
C VAL A 537 -16.88 28.41 -15.04
N ALA A 538 -17.23 27.98 -16.26
CA ALA A 538 -17.72 28.87 -17.30
C ALA A 538 -18.99 29.62 -16.87
N ASN A 539 -19.88 28.96 -16.14
CA ASN A 539 -21.10 29.57 -15.59
C ASN A 539 -20.83 30.56 -14.46
N LEU A 540 -19.72 30.39 -13.73
CA LEU A 540 -19.37 31.22 -12.57
C LEU A 540 -18.64 32.52 -12.93
N VAL A 541 -17.94 32.52 -14.07
CA VAL A 541 -17.19 33.68 -14.60
C VAL A 541 -18.09 34.57 -15.51
N GLY A 542 -19.39 34.29 -15.57
CA GLY A 542 -20.35 34.94 -16.46
C GLY A 542 -20.51 36.48 -16.31
N ASP A 543 -20.74 37.11 -17.48
CA ASP A 543 -20.94 38.51 -17.88
C ASP A 543 -20.09 39.61 -17.17
N PRO A 544 -19.15 40.27 -17.89
CA PRO A 544 -18.37 41.42 -17.40
C PRO A 544 -19.21 42.64 -16.97
N ALA A 545 -20.51 42.64 -17.22
CA ALA A 545 -21.41 43.76 -16.98
C ALA A 545 -21.77 43.92 -15.49
N GLY A 546 -20.89 44.62 -14.75
CA GLY A 546 -21.38 45.67 -13.85
C GLY A 546 -20.94 45.66 -12.38
N ARG A 547 -20.25 44.65 -11.85
CA ARG A 547 -19.77 44.66 -10.45
C ARG A 547 -18.39 44.01 -10.30
N ILE A 548 -17.34 44.83 -10.17
CA ILE A 548 -15.94 44.41 -9.95
C ILE A 548 -15.83 43.39 -8.80
N ILE A 549 -16.60 43.59 -7.72
CA ILE A 549 -16.61 42.67 -6.57
C ILE A 549 -17.18 41.29 -6.95
N ALA A 550 -18.26 41.24 -7.76
CA ALA A 550 -18.83 39.97 -8.21
C ALA A 550 -17.89 39.25 -9.18
N PHE A 551 -17.18 39.98 -10.04
CA PHE A 551 -16.15 39.43 -10.91
C PHE A 551 -14.96 38.85 -10.12
N VAL A 552 -14.46 39.58 -9.12
CA VAL A 552 -13.33 39.11 -8.28
C VAL A 552 -13.74 37.88 -7.46
N VAL A 553 -14.94 37.88 -6.86
CA VAL A 553 -15.46 36.72 -6.12
C VAL A 553 -15.67 35.52 -7.06
N GLY A 554 -16.24 35.74 -8.24
CA GLY A 554 -16.40 34.72 -9.28
C GLY A 554 -15.06 34.15 -9.76
N LEU A 555 -14.04 34.99 -9.93
CA LEU A 555 -12.70 34.58 -10.33
C LEU A 555 -12.00 33.73 -9.26
N VAL A 556 -12.08 34.14 -7.99
CA VAL A 556 -11.49 33.37 -6.87
C VAL A 556 -12.20 32.02 -6.72
N ALA A 557 -13.53 32.00 -6.81
CA ALA A 557 -14.31 30.77 -6.73
C ALA A 557 -14.04 29.85 -7.95
N ALA A 558 -13.89 30.42 -9.15
CA ALA A 558 -13.51 29.68 -10.35
C ALA A 558 -12.10 29.08 -10.23
N LEU A 559 -11.12 29.84 -9.75
CA LEU A 559 -9.77 29.34 -9.50
C LEU A 559 -9.76 28.22 -8.46
N GLY A 560 -10.52 28.38 -7.37
CA GLY A 560 -10.70 27.35 -6.36
C GLY A 560 -11.30 26.07 -6.95
N LEU A 561 -12.32 26.20 -7.80
CA LEU A 561 -13.00 25.06 -8.43
C LEU A 561 -12.14 24.36 -9.48
N ILE A 562 -11.34 25.10 -10.27
CA ILE A 562 -10.35 24.51 -11.19
C ILE A 562 -9.33 23.70 -10.39
N LEU A 563 -8.72 24.31 -9.36
CA LEU A 563 -7.69 23.66 -8.56
C LEU A 563 -8.23 22.42 -7.84
N ALA A 564 -9.40 22.53 -7.21
CA ALA A 564 -10.01 21.42 -6.50
C ALA A 564 -10.51 20.33 -7.46
N GLY A 565 -11.21 20.71 -8.53
CA GLY A 565 -11.81 19.79 -9.49
C GLY A 565 -10.77 19.03 -10.31
N HIS A 566 -9.81 19.74 -10.92
CA HIS A 566 -8.73 19.08 -11.66
C HIS A 566 -7.75 18.37 -10.70
N GLY A 567 -7.51 18.90 -9.50
CA GLY A 567 -6.71 18.23 -8.48
C GLY A 567 -7.32 16.91 -8.01
N LEU A 568 -8.64 16.88 -7.79
CA LEU A 568 -9.37 15.65 -7.48
C LEU A 568 -9.33 14.67 -8.65
N ASN A 569 -9.59 15.15 -9.88
CA ASN A 569 -9.55 14.30 -11.07
C ASN A 569 -8.17 13.66 -11.23
N PHE A 570 -7.10 14.46 -11.13
CA PHE A 570 -5.72 13.97 -11.16
C PHE A 570 -5.46 12.87 -10.12
N LEU A 571 -5.89 13.06 -8.87
CA LEU A 571 -5.72 12.07 -7.81
C LEU A 571 -6.48 10.75 -8.11
N MET A 572 -7.73 10.87 -8.57
CA MET A 572 -8.55 9.70 -8.92
C MET A 572 -7.97 8.92 -10.11
N THR A 573 -7.39 9.62 -11.08
CA THR A 573 -6.69 9.01 -12.20
C THR A 573 -5.42 8.29 -11.75
N VAL A 574 -4.61 8.87 -10.85
CA VAL A 574 -3.43 8.18 -10.27
C VAL A 574 -3.84 6.88 -9.60
N LEU A 575 -4.89 6.90 -8.77
CA LEU A 575 -5.39 5.70 -8.10
C LEU A 575 -5.90 4.68 -9.13
N SER A 576 -6.58 5.14 -10.17
CA SER A 576 -7.09 4.28 -11.23
C SER A 576 -5.98 3.60 -12.01
N VAL A 577 -4.85 4.25 -12.29
CA VAL A 577 -3.68 3.59 -12.89
C VAL A 577 -3.17 2.46 -12.00
N LEU A 578 -3.07 2.68 -10.69
CA LEU A 578 -2.59 1.66 -9.74
C LEU A 578 -3.54 0.47 -9.66
N VAL A 579 -4.85 0.68 -9.73
CA VAL A 579 -5.84 -0.41 -9.62
C VAL A 579 -6.11 -1.09 -10.97
N HIS A 580 -5.94 -0.38 -12.08
CA HIS A 580 -6.40 -0.83 -13.39
C HIS A 580 -5.25 -1.07 -14.38
N GLY A 581 -4.32 -0.12 -14.50
CA GLY A 581 -3.17 -0.26 -15.40
C GLY A 581 -2.15 -1.29 -14.91
N VAL A 582 -1.91 -1.34 -13.60
CA VAL A 582 -1.06 -2.38 -13.00
C VAL A 582 -1.73 -3.75 -13.11
N ARG A 583 -3.05 -3.84 -12.84
CA ARG A 583 -3.80 -5.09 -12.91
C ARG A 583 -3.57 -5.81 -14.24
N LEU A 584 -3.80 -5.12 -15.36
CA LEU A 584 -3.61 -5.65 -16.72
C LEU A 584 -2.24 -6.29 -16.95
N ASN A 585 -1.18 -5.74 -16.33
CA ASN A 585 0.16 -6.31 -16.44
C ASN A 585 0.43 -7.44 -15.41
N MET A 586 -0.10 -7.32 -14.20
CA MET A 586 0.19 -8.19 -13.05
C MET A 586 -0.75 -9.37 -12.88
N LEU A 587 -1.94 -9.33 -13.48
CA LEU A 587 -2.92 -10.42 -13.44
C LEU A 587 -3.14 -10.96 -14.85
N GLU A 588 -3.61 -10.14 -15.79
CA GLU A 588 -3.98 -10.62 -17.12
C GLU A 588 -2.74 -11.08 -17.91
N PHE A 589 -1.70 -10.25 -18.06
CA PHE A 589 -0.50 -10.63 -18.82
C PHE A 589 0.34 -11.72 -18.12
N SER A 590 0.56 -11.60 -16.81
CA SER A 590 1.44 -12.54 -16.09
C SER A 590 0.78 -13.91 -15.86
N SER A 591 -0.56 -13.98 -15.72
CA SER A 591 -1.30 -15.24 -15.66
C SER A 591 -1.10 -16.06 -16.93
N HIS A 592 -1.19 -15.42 -18.10
CA HIS A 592 -0.92 -16.09 -19.39
C HIS A 592 0.55 -16.52 -19.56
N LEU A 593 1.50 -15.88 -18.86
CA LEU A 593 2.90 -16.33 -18.78
C LEU A 593 3.10 -17.50 -17.80
N GLY A 594 2.12 -17.80 -16.95
CA GLY A 594 2.23 -18.77 -15.86
C GLY A 594 3.12 -18.27 -14.72
N MET A 595 3.10 -16.97 -14.42
CA MET A 595 3.79 -16.39 -13.27
C MET A 595 2.89 -16.42 -12.03
N GLU A 596 3.45 -16.84 -10.91
CA GLU A 596 2.80 -16.90 -9.60
C GLU A 596 3.22 -15.75 -8.69
N TRP A 597 4.33 -15.06 -9.03
CA TRP A 597 4.91 -13.99 -8.19
C TRP A 597 5.32 -14.49 -6.79
N SER A 598 5.75 -15.76 -6.72
CA SER A 598 6.12 -16.45 -5.48
C SER A 598 7.56 -16.19 -5.02
N GLY A 599 8.28 -15.31 -5.72
CA GLY A 599 9.69 -15.01 -5.43
C GLY A 599 9.89 -14.14 -4.18
N TYR A 600 11.13 -14.15 -3.69
CA TYR A 600 11.59 -13.21 -2.67
C TYR A 600 12.88 -12.53 -3.14
N ALA A 601 13.06 -11.27 -2.73
CA ALA A 601 14.20 -10.47 -3.18
C ALA A 601 15.51 -11.01 -2.62
N TYR A 602 16.56 -10.95 -3.45
CA TYR A 602 17.92 -11.15 -3.01
C TYR A 602 18.35 -10.01 -2.07
N ASP A 603 18.50 -10.36 -0.80
CA ASP A 603 18.94 -9.48 0.28
C ASP A 603 20.23 -10.04 0.90
N PRO A 604 21.42 -9.64 0.41
CA PRO A 604 22.67 -10.16 0.93
C PRO A 604 22.98 -9.60 2.31
N LEU A 605 23.69 -10.40 3.12
CA LEU A 605 24.27 -9.95 4.37
C LEU A 605 25.30 -8.87 4.05
N ARG A 606 25.00 -7.62 4.40
CA ARG A 606 25.83 -6.45 4.12
C ARG A 606 25.96 -5.53 5.33
N GLU A 607 27.04 -4.75 5.36
CA GLU A 607 27.16 -3.65 6.31
C GLU A 607 26.15 -2.54 5.99
N ILE A 608 25.56 -1.94 7.02
CA ILE A 608 24.68 -0.80 6.83
C ILE A 608 25.58 0.45 6.79
N PRO A 609 25.46 1.31 5.76
CA PRO A 609 26.26 2.54 5.68
C PRO A 609 26.14 3.38 6.96
N GLY A 610 27.27 3.63 7.64
CA GLY A 610 27.34 4.44 8.86
C GLY A 610 27.39 3.67 10.19
N GLU A 611 27.75 2.39 10.15
CA GLU A 611 27.94 1.51 11.32
C GLU A 611 29.39 1.44 11.82
N THR A 612 30.37 1.83 11.00
CA THR A 612 31.81 1.67 11.24
C THR A 612 32.44 2.54 12.33
N ASP A 613 31.68 3.40 13.04
CA ASP A 613 32.28 4.36 13.98
C ASP A 613 32.22 3.95 15.47
N THR A 614 31.78 2.74 15.83
CA THR A 614 31.56 2.42 17.28
C THR A 614 32.00 1.03 17.75
N GLN A 615 32.97 0.39 17.07
CA GLN A 615 33.59 -0.83 17.59
C GLN A 615 35.12 -0.77 17.50
N GLU A 616 35.69 0.23 18.17
CA GLU A 616 37.00 0.11 18.83
C GLU A 616 36.80 0.13 20.35
#